data_AF-A0A6G6Y3A8-F1
#
_entry.id   AF-A0A6G6Y3A8-F1
#
_cell.length_a   1.000
_cell.length_b   1.000
_cell.length_c   1.000
_cell.angle_alpha   90.00
_cell.angle_beta   90.00
_cell.angle_gamma   90.00
#
_symmetry.space_group_name_H-M   'P 1'
#
loop_
_entity.id
_entity.type
_entity.pdbx_description
1 polymer ?
#
loop_
_entity_poly.entity_id
_entity_poly.type
_entity_poly.pdbx_seq_one_letter_code
_entity_poly.pdbx_strand_id
1 'polypeptide(L)' 'MRPIALSALALLAAGCATSHPGWSGTNATPFDTAQQECARATATIADTATRDAEFQRCMADKDWTRTR' A
#
# COMPACT_ATOMS: atom_id res chain seq x y z
N MET A 1 37.19 -20.03 14.53
CA MET A 1 35.75 -19.96 14.21
C MET A 1 35.38 -18.51 13.92
N ARG A 2 34.54 -18.26 12.89
CA ARG A 2 34.19 -16.99 12.17
C ARG A 2 35.00 -16.79 10.88
N PRO A 3 34.38 -16.33 9.76
CA PRO A 3 33.33 -15.33 9.73
C PRO A 3 31.97 -15.74 9.13
N ILE A 4 30.99 -14.99 9.62
CA ILE A 4 29.61 -14.82 9.20
C ILE A 4 29.56 -14.44 7.72
N ALA A 5 28.86 -15.20 6.90
CA ALA A 5 28.46 -14.78 5.55
C ALA A 5 26.95 -14.52 5.57
N LEU A 6 26.59 -13.28 5.90
CA LEU A 6 25.27 -12.70 5.69
C LEU A 6 25.04 -12.58 4.18
N SER A 7 24.45 -13.61 3.57
CA SER A 7 23.92 -13.51 2.21
C SER A 7 22.60 -12.74 2.25
N ALA A 8 22.70 -11.42 2.35
CA ALA A 8 21.58 -10.53 2.09
C ALA A 8 21.26 -10.61 0.59
N LEU A 9 20.31 -11.47 0.22
CA LEU A 9 19.65 -11.38 -1.07
C LEU A 9 18.81 -10.10 -1.08
N ALA A 10 19.41 -9.01 -1.56
CA ALA A 10 18.67 -7.86 -2.04
C ALA A 10 17.87 -8.29 -3.27
N LEU A 11 16.62 -8.74 -3.05
CA LEU A 11 15.62 -8.87 -4.09
C LEU A 11 15.37 -7.48 -4.66
N LEU A 12 16.02 -7.21 -5.79
CA LEU A 12 15.72 -6.10 -6.67
C LEU A 12 14.27 -6.27 -7.16
N ALA A 13 13.33 -5.72 -6.39
CA ALA A 13 11.97 -5.49 -6.85
C ALA A 13 12.01 -4.37 -7.88
N ALA A 14 12.35 -4.74 -9.13
CA ALA A 14 11.96 -3.97 -10.29
C ALA A 14 10.44 -3.80 -10.17
N GLY A 15 10.02 -2.59 -9.79
CA GLY A 15 8.64 -2.33 -9.43
C GLY A 15 7.73 -2.56 -10.62
N CYS A 16 7.08 -3.71 -10.65
CA CYS A 16 5.92 -3.92 -11.51
C CYS A 16 4.89 -2.90 -11.07
N ALA A 17 4.72 -1.84 -11.87
CA ALA A 17 3.60 -0.95 -11.73
C ALA A 17 2.34 -1.80 -11.87
N THR A 18 1.58 -1.91 -10.78
CA THR A 18 0.30 -2.58 -10.73
C THR A 18 -0.79 -1.52 -10.79
N SER A 19 -1.76 -1.72 -11.67
CA SER A 19 -2.90 -0.82 -11.85
C SER A 19 -4.18 -1.54 -11.43
N HIS A 20 -5.00 -0.86 -10.65
CA HIS A 20 -6.36 -1.27 -10.30
C HIS A 20 -7.32 -0.17 -10.78
N PRO A 21 -8.59 -0.45 -11.11
CA PRO A 21 -9.54 0.61 -11.47
C PRO A 21 -9.51 1.81 -10.51
N GLY A 22 -9.11 2.98 -11.01
CA GLY A 22 -8.97 4.23 -10.25
C GLY A 22 -7.71 4.36 -9.37
N TRP A 23 -6.77 3.40 -9.43
CA TRP A 23 -5.58 3.36 -8.59
C TRP A 23 -4.35 2.80 -9.32
N SER A 24 -3.17 3.31 -8.99
CA SER A 24 -1.89 2.77 -9.44
C SER A 24 -0.93 2.66 -8.27
N GLY A 25 -0.16 1.58 -8.22
CA GLY A 25 0.87 1.38 -7.21
C GLY A 25 2.13 0.79 -7.81
N THR A 26 3.29 1.18 -7.28
CA THR A 26 4.59 0.60 -7.67
C THR A 26 5.18 -0.06 -6.44
N ASN A 27 5.42 -1.37 -6.47
CA ASN A 27 5.77 -2.15 -5.28
C ASN A 27 4.74 -2.04 -4.13
N ALA A 28 3.49 -1.75 -4.48
CA ALA A 28 2.43 -1.56 -3.50
C ALA A 28 2.00 -2.86 -2.83
N THR A 29 1.47 -2.73 -1.62
CA THR A 29 0.74 -3.82 -0.95
C THR A 29 -0.37 -4.31 -1.88
N PRO A 30 -0.68 -5.62 -1.96
CA PRO A 30 -1.79 -6.10 -2.79
C PRO A 30 -3.07 -5.29 -2.58
N PHE A 31 -3.73 -4.88 -3.67
CA PHE A 31 -4.80 -3.87 -3.63
C PHE A 31 -5.91 -4.24 -2.64
N ASP A 32 -6.42 -5.48 -2.71
CA ASP A 32 -7.52 -5.93 -1.84
C ASP A 32 -7.12 -5.94 -0.36
N THR A 33 -5.88 -6.28 -0.06
CA THR A 33 -5.33 -6.23 1.30
C THR A 33 -5.26 -4.79 1.80
N ALA A 34 -4.69 -3.88 1.02
CA ALA A 34 -4.62 -2.46 1.34
C ALA A 34 -6.02 -1.85 1.52
N GLN A 35 -6.94 -2.13 0.59
CA GLN A 35 -8.32 -1.65 0.64
C GLN A 35 -9.03 -2.14 1.90
N GLN A 36 -8.95 -3.43 2.23
CA GLN A 36 -9.63 -3.97 3.40
C GLN A 36 -9.08 -3.38 4.70
N GLU A 37 -7.76 -3.27 4.83
CA GLU A 37 -7.11 -2.66 6.00
C GLU A 37 -7.54 -1.20 6.17
N CYS A 38 -7.46 -0.42 5.08
CA CYS A 38 -7.83 1.00 5.11
C CYS A 38 -9.33 1.20 5.38
N ALA A 39 -10.21 0.39 4.78
CA ALA A 39 -11.63 0.46 5.03
C ALA A 39 -11.97 0.17 6.50
N ARG A 40 -11.28 -0.79 7.13
CA ARG A 40 -11.43 -1.07 8.57
C ARG A 40 -10.91 0.08 9.43
N ALA A 41 -9.75 0.64 9.08
CA ALA A 41 -9.13 1.73 9.83
C ALA A 41 -10.02 2.99 9.85
N THR A 42 -10.77 3.24 8.78
CA THR A 42 -11.65 4.41 8.67
C THR A 42 -13.11 4.14 9.00
N ALA A 43 -13.49 2.90 9.36
CA ALA A 43 -14.88 2.49 9.51
C ALA A 43 -15.65 3.28 10.58
N THR A 44 -14.96 3.78 11.61
CA THR A 44 -15.56 4.52 12.72
C THR A 44 -15.70 6.03 12.44
N ILE A 45 -15.18 6.51 11.32
CA ILE A 45 -15.25 7.94 10.95
C ILE A 45 -16.64 8.23 10.37
N ALA A 46 -17.47 8.91 11.15
CA ALA A 46 -18.85 9.24 10.78
C ALA A 46 -18.92 10.21 9.60
N ASP A 47 -18.09 11.25 9.61
CA ASP A 47 -18.04 12.23 8.53
C ASP A 47 -17.51 11.60 7.24
N THR A 48 -18.32 11.57 6.19
CA THR A 48 -17.99 10.90 4.93
C THR A 48 -16.78 11.54 4.25
N ALA A 49 -16.66 12.87 4.26
CA ALA A 49 -15.54 13.54 3.61
C ALA A 49 -14.21 13.23 4.31
N THR A 50 -14.20 13.26 5.64
CA THR A 50 -13.05 12.90 6.47
C THR A 50 -12.70 11.42 6.30
N ARG A 51 -13.70 10.53 6.29
CA ARG A 51 -13.50 9.09 6.06
C ARG A 51 -12.84 8.82 4.71
N ASP A 52 -13.31 9.46 3.65
CA ASP A 52 -12.75 9.30 2.31
C ASP A 52 -11.33 9.88 2.20
N ALA A 53 -11.04 10.98 2.89
CA ALA A 53 -9.71 11.57 2.95
C ALA A 53 -8.72 10.66 3.68
N GLU A 54 -9.10 10.15 4.85
CA GLU A 54 -8.27 9.22 5.63
C GLU A 54 -8.10 7.87 4.92
N PHE A 55 -9.13 7.41 4.19
CA PHE A 55 -9.02 6.19 3.38
C PHE A 55 -7.98 6.38 2.28
N GLN A 56 -8.02 7.51 1.58
CA GLN A 56 -7.04 7.82 0.52
C GLN A 56 -5.63 7.96 1.08
N ARG A 57 -5.48 8.58 2.26
CA ARG A 57 -4.20 8.68 2.95
C ARG A 57 -3.66 7.31 3.32
N CYS A 58 -4.49 6.44 3.90
CA CYS A 58 -4.10 5.07 4.21
C CYS A 58 -3.68 4.30 2.95
N MET A 59 -4.41 4.43 1.83
CA MET A 59 -4.02 3.82 0.57
C MET A 59 -2.66 4.34 0.07
N ALA A 60 -2.39 5.64 0.20
CA ALA A 60 -1.11 6.23 -0.15
C ALA A 60 0.05 5.68 0.70
N ASP A 61 -0.18 5.45 2.00
CA ASP A 61 0.78 4.78 2.89
C ASP A 61 1.03 3.31 2.51
N LYS A 62 0.19 2.73 1.64
CA LYS A 62 0.35 1.39 1.04
C LYS A 62 0.93 1.44 -0.38
N ASP A 63 1.51 2.58 -0.75
CA ASP A 63 2.05 2.91 -2.08
C ASP A 63 1.00 2.93 -3.21
N TRP A 64 -0.29 3.13 -2.87
CA TRP A 64 -1.35 3.32 -3.85
C TRP A 64 -1.67 4.80 -4.08
N THR A 65 -1.63 5.22 -5.33
CA THR A 65 -2.01 6.58 -5.77
C THR A 65 -3.29 6.53 -6.58
N ARG A 66 -4.21 7.45 -6.31
CA ARG A 66 -5.48 7.54 -7.05
C ARG A 66 -5.22 8.06 -8.47
N THR A 67 -5.60 7.28 -9.47
CA THR A 67 -5.58 7.68 -10.89
C THR A 67 -6.98 8.21 -11.22
N ARG A 68 -7.10 9.51 -11.48
CA ARG A 68 -8.40 10.15 -11.77
C ARG A 68 -9.14 9.49 -12.93
#